data_AF-A0E3A4-F1
#
_entry.id   AF-A0E3A4-F1
#
_cell.length_a   1.000
_cell.length_b   1.000
_cell.length_c   1.000
_cell.angle_alpha   90.00
_cell.angle_beta   90.00
_cell.angle_gamma   90.00
#
_symmetry.space_group_name_H-M   'P 1'
#
loop_
_entity.id
_entity.type
_entity.pdbx_description
1 polymer ?
#
loop_
_entity_poly.entity_id
_entity_poly.type
_entity_poly.pdbx_seq_one_letter_code
_entity_poly.pdbx_strand_id
1 'polypeptide(L)'
;MNKGIFTAFVGDGCNDICALQQSDIGLALSNQEASLAAPFLTPIIRVSQICEILKVGRGSLITSQSCFKFMTLYSSIQTIALTICYVSNTKLTVEQFLYQDLWILIPIAFTMSLTKPSETLTIEMPFVSLLSRSIIFSVIGQLLICCCCQLISFSTYDQTQITPLNMDFVNPINTQQIILGNTQVIAVAIAYSQGKPFRQPIYRNYFLLFFLFIGMVVHVSLIIKPNIVNISILSELTSEQLMITSLMNVPVFVAVILFENLCIKQYKT
;
A
#
# COMPACT_ATOMS: atom_id res chain seq x y z
N MET A 1 31.12 -19.30 -0.90
CA MET A 1 29.89 -18.67 -0.39
C MET A 1 28.93 -19.76 0.05
N ASN A 2 28.81 -20.00 1.36
CA ASN A 2 27.79 -20.92 1.89
C ASN A 2 26.42 -20.27 1.73
N LYS A 3 25.54 -20.90 0.95
CA LYS A 3 24.19 -20.39 0.68
C LYS A 3 23.40 -20.33 1.99
N GLY A 4 23.18 -19.12 2.51
CA GLY A 4 22.21 -18.86 3.59
C GLY A 4 22.73 -18.10 4.82
N ILE A 5 24.03 -17.81 4.93
CA ILE A 5 24.57 -16.99 6.02
C ILE A 5 24.95 -15.62 5.45
N PHE A 6 24.27 -14.57 5.93
CA PHE A 6 24.65 -13.18 5.66
C PHE A 6 25.63 -12.70 6.74
N THR A 7 26.68 -12.02 6.31
CA THR A 7 27.79 -11.58 7.14
C THR A 7 27.85 -10.06 7.18
N ALA A 8 27.97 -9.50 8.37
CA ALA A 8 28.24 -8.08 8.56
C ALA A 8 29.62 -7.92 9.19
N PHE A 9 30.44 -7.02 8.65
CA PHE A 9 31.77 -6.72 9.16
C PHE A 9 31.87 -5.24 9.52
N VAL A 10 32.48 -4.95 10.67
CA VAL A 10 32.72 -3.60 11.15
C VAL A 10 34.23 -3.45 11.34
N GLY A 11 34.83 -2.46 10.67
CA GLY A 11 36.28 -2.24 10.69
C GLY A 11 36.62 -0.76 10.77
N ASP A 12 37.84 -0.44 11.19
CA ASP A 12 38.32 0.93 11.38
C ASP A 12 39.64 1.23 10.65
N GLY A 13 40.42 0.20 10.30
CA GLY A 13 41.76 0.30 9.71
C GLY A 13 41.93 -0.31 8.31
N CYS A 14 43.08 -0.05 7.69
CA CYS A 14 43.38 -0.52 6.32
C CYS A 14 43.51 -2.05 6.22
N ASN A 15 43.86 -2.73 7.32
CA ASN A 15 43.92 -4.19 7.41
C ASN A 15 42.53 -4.85 7.30
N ASP A 16 41.45 -4.10 7.47
CA ASP A 16 40.07 -4.60 7.42
C ASP A 16 39.43 -4.48 6.03
N ILE A 17 40.09 -3.81 5.08
CA ILE A 17 39.54 -3.46 3.76
C ILE A 17 38.99 -4.69 3.01
N CYS A 18 39.77 -5.78 2.96
CA CYS A 18 39.34 -7.00 2.26
C CYS A 18 38.11 -7.64 2.92
N ALA A 19 38.00 -7.60 4.24
CA ALA A 19 36.87 -8.15 4.97
C ALA A 19 35.62 -7.27 4.82
N LEU A 20 35.78 -5.95 4.86
CA LEU A 20 34.70 -4.98 4.60
C LEU A 20 34.10 -5.18 3.20
N GLN A 21 34.94 -5.39 2.18
CA GLN A 21 34.50 -5.62 0.80
C GLN A 21 33.87 -7.01 0.57
N GLN A 22 34.35 -8.03 1.29
CA GLN A 22 33.83 -9.40 1.14
C GLN A 22 32.56 -9.66 1.95
N SER A 23 32.30 -8.86 2.99
CA SER A 23 31.08 -8.99 3.79
C SER A 23 29.84 -8.52 3.01
N ASP A 24 28.69 -9.11 3.32
CA ASP A 24 27.42 -8.68 2.72
C ASP A 24 27.02 -7.26 3.20
N ILE A 25 27.44 -6.90 4.41
CA ILE A 25 27.25 -5.57 5.01
C ILE A 25 28.57 -5.11 5.64
N GLY A 26 29.31 -4.25 4.95
CA GLY A 26 30.53 -3.62 5.48
C GLY A 26 30.25 -2.23 6.08
N LEU A 27 30.69 -1.99 7.32
CA LEU A 27 30.64 -0.69 8.00
C LEU A 27 32.04 -0.23 8.41
N ALA A 28 32.48 0.90 7.86
CA ALA A 28 33.72 1.56 8.28
C ALA A 28 33.46 2.58 9.42
N LEU A 29 34.26 2.49 10.50
CA LEU A 29 34.22 3.37 11.68
C LEU A 29 35.25 4.53 11.62
N SER A 30 35.66 4.96 10.43
CA SER A 30 36.61 6.07 10.29
C SER A 30 36.45 6.76 8.94
N ASN A 31 36.77 8.06 8.86
CA ASN A 31 36.85 8.80 7.58
C ASN A 31 38.20 8.60 6.87
N GLN A 32 38.96 7.55 7.23
CA GLN A 32 40.28 7.26 6.67
C GLN A 32 40.16 6.32 5.47
N GLU A 33 41.27 5.74 4.99
CA GLU A 33 41.31 4.90 3.78
C GLU A 33 40.33 3.71 3.80
N ALA A 34 40.02 3.15 4.98
CA ALA A 34 39.02 2.09 5.14
C ALA A 34 37.60 2.52 4.68
N SER A 35 37.29 3.82 4.72
CA SER A 35 36.02 4.39 4.23
C SER A 35 35.79 4.19 2.74
N LEU A 36 36.87 4.11 1.95
CA LEU A 36 36.80 3.93 0.50
C LEU A 36 36.32 2.53 0.10
N ALA A 37 36.40 1.58 1.03
CA ALA A 37 36.17 0.17 0.77
C ALA A 37 34.80 -0.33 1.25
N ALA A 38 34.14 0.36 2.19
CA ALA A 38 32.90 -0.09 2.80
C ALA A 38 31.66 0.62 2.20
N PRO A 39 30.53 -0.10 1.98
CA PRO A 39 29.29 0.50 1.50
C PRO A 39 28.64 1.44 2.53
N PHE A 40 28.91 1.26 3.82
CA PHE A 40 28.45 2.15 4.88
C PHE A 40 29.63 2.77 5.65
N LEU A 41 29.46 4.03 6.02
CA LEU A 41 30.45 4.84 6.72
C LEU A 41 29.82 5.51 7.93
N THR A 42 30.54 5.57 9.05
CA THR A 42 30.17 6.42 10.16
C THR A 42 31.40 7.07 10.81
N PRO A 43 31.36 8.37 11.11
CA PRO A 43 32.42 9.03 11.88
C PRO A 43 32.32 8.70 13.38
N ILE A 44 31.25 8.04 13.83
CA ILE A 44 31.04 7.65 15.22
C ILE A 44 31.72 6.31 15.46
N ILE A 45 32.83 6.30 16.19
CA ILE A 45 33.63 5.10 16.50
C ILE A 45 32.93 4.23 17.56
N ARG A 46 31.80 3.61 17.17
CA ARG A 46 31.03 2.68 18.01
C ARG A 46 30.50 1.53 17.17
N VAL A 47 30.80 0.30 17.59
CA VAL A 47 30.31 -0.91 16.91
C VAL A 47 28.77 -0.98 16.88
N SER A 48 28.09 -0.37 17.85
CA SER A 48 26.62 -0.33 17.91
C SER A 48 25.95 0.36 16.71
N GLN A 49 26.69 1.10 15.87
CA GLN A 49 26.16 1.70 14.64
C GLN A 49 25.66 0.65 13.64
N ILE A 50 26.20 -0.58 13.68
CA ILE A 50 25.67 -1.68 12.87
C ILE A 50 24.21 -2.00 13.22
N CYS A 51 23.80 -1.80 14.47
CA CYS A 51 22.41 -2.01 14.89
C CYS A 51 21.46 -0.99 14.25
N GLU A 52 21.89 0.25 14.02
CA GLU A 52 21.09 1.25 13.30
C GLU A 52 20.89 0.84 11.83
N ILE A 53 21.94 0.36 11.18
CA ILE A 53 21.86 -0.17 9.80
C ILE A 53 20.87 -1.33 9.75
N LEU A 54 20.91 -2.26 10.71
CA LEU A 54 19.97 -3.38 10.77
C LEU A 54 18.53 -2.92 11.00
N LYS A 55 18.30 -1.92 11.86
CA LYS A 55 16.95 -1.35 12.09
C LYS A 55 16.42 -0.69 10.82
N VAL A 56 17.21 0.16 10.16
CA VAL A 56 16.85 0.83 8.91
C VAL A 56 16.61 -0.20 7.80
N GLY A 57 17.49 -1.19 7.64
CA GLY A 57 17.36 -2.25 6.64
C GLY A 57 16.08 -3.07 6.81
N ARG A 58 15.77 -3.51 8.04
CA ARG A 58 14.52 -4.23 8.34
C ARG A 58 13.28 -3.36 8.12
N GLY A 59 13.31 -2.10 8.56
CA GLY A 59 12.23 -1.15 8.33
C GLY A 59 12.00 -0.86 6.85
N SER A 60 13.07 -0.74 6.08
CA SER A 60 13.02 -0.54 4.63
C SER A 60 12.45 -1.77 3.91
N LEU A 61 12.86 -2.98 4.29
CA LEU A 61 12.36 -4.22 3.69
C LEU A 61 10.84 -4.38 3.89
N ILE A 62 10.34 -4.16 5.12
CA ILE A 62 8.90 -4.19 5.39
C ILE A 62 8.17 -3.07 4.65
N THR A 63 8.79 -1.90 4.49
CA THR A 63 8.22 -0.81 3.71
C THR A 63 8.07 -1.16 2.25
N SER A 64 9.09 -1.76 1.63
CA SER A 64 9.01 -2.27 0.26
C SER A 64 7.92 -3.33 0.09
N GLN A 65 7.75 -4.23 1.08
CA GLN A 65 6.68 -5.22 1.07
C GLN A 65 5.28 -4.58 1.16
N SER A 66 5.07 -3.64 2.07
CA SER A 66 3.80 -2.90 2.18
C SER A 66 3.47 -2.16 0.89
N CYS A 67 4.45 -1.46 0.29
CA CYS A 67 4.25 -0.74 -0.96
C CYS A 67 3.93 -1.70 -2.10
N PHE A 68 4.64 -2.83 -2.20
CA PHE A 68 4.36 -3.87 -3.20
C PHE A 68 2.93 -4.40 -3.09
N LYS A 69 2.47 -4.76 -1.88
CA LYS A 69 1.10 -5.24 -1.66
C LYS A 69 0.06 -4.17 -2.02
N PHE A 70 0.29 -2.92 -1.58
CA PHE A 70 -0.62 -1.80 -1.84
C PHE A 70 -0.76 -1.53 -3.34
N MET A 71 0.35 -1.38 -4.06
CA MET A 71 0.33 -1.10 -5.50
C MET A 71 -0.29 -2.26 -6.29
N THR A 72 -0.03 -3.51 -5.89
CA THR A 72 -0.61 -4.69 -6.56
C THR A 72 -2.13 -4.72 -6.41
N LEU A 73 -2.64 -4.48 -5.20
CA LEU A 73 -4.08 -4.47 -4.96
C LEU A 73 -4.76 -3.26 -5.58
N TYR A 74 -4.11 -2.10 -5.54
CA TYR A 74 -4.60 -0.92 -6.23
C TYR A 74 -4.88 -1.21 -7.71
N SER A 75 -3.87 -1.68 -8.44
CA SER A 75 -4.00 -1.96 -9.87
C SER A 75 -5.04 -3.04 -10.14
N SER A 76 -5.16 -4.02 -9.23
CA SER A 76 -6.16 -5.08 -9.33
C SER A 76 -7.58 -4.54 -9.13
N ILE A 77 -7.82 -3.74 -8.09
CA ILE A 77 -9.11 -3.08 -7.80
C ILE A 77 -9.56 -2.24 -8.99
N GLN A 78 -8.66 -1.44 -9.55
CA GLN A 78 -8.94 -0.59 -10.70
C GLN A 78 -9.21 -1.42 -11.97
N THR A 79 -8.46 -2.50 -12.18
CA THR A 79 -8.67 -3.42 -13.32
C THR A 79 -10.00 -4.14 -13.24
N ILE A 80 -10.42 -4.59 -12.06
CA ILE A 80 -11.74 -5.24 -11.88
C ILE A 80 -12.86 -4.22 -12.16
N ALA A 81 -12.76 -3.01 -11.62
CA ALA A 81 -13.73 -1.94 -11.87
C ALA A 81 -13.85 -1.61 -13.36
N LEU A 82 -12.71 -1.50 -14.04
CA LEU A 82 -12.64 -1.28 -15.48
C LEU A 82 -13.26 -2.44 -16.27
N THR A 83 -13.00 -3.68 -15.87
CA THR A 83 -13.56 -4.88 -16.50
C THR A 83 -15.08 -4.92 -16.39
N ILE A 84 -15.62 -4.61 -15.20
CA ILE A 84 -17.07 -4.51 -14.96
C ILE A 84 -17.69 -3.42 -15.85
N CYS A 85 -17.03 -2.26 -15.94
CA CYS A 85 -17.47 -1.19 -16.83
C CYS A 85 -17.51 -1.66 -18.29
N TYR A 86 -16.46 -2.31 -18.78
CA TYR A 86 -16.38 -2.79 -20.16
C TYR A 86 -17.46 -3.81 -20.51
N VAL A 87 -17.75 -4.75 -19.60
CA VAL A 87 -18.86 -5.71 -19.78
C VAL A 87 -20.21 -5.00 -19.86
N SER A 88 -20.31 -3.80 -19.28
CA SER A 88 -21.51 -2.96 -19.28
C SER A 88 -21.52 -1.91 -20.41
N ASN A 89 -20.65 -2.04 -21.42
CA ASN A 89 -20.49 -1.09 -22.51
C ASN A 89 -20.18 0.35 -22.05
N THR A 90 -19.39 0.49 -20.98
CA THR A 90 -18.85 1.76 -20.51
C THR A 90 -17.37 1.61 -20.14
N LYS A 91 -16.66 2.70 -19.86
CA LYS A 91 -15.36 2.69 -19.18
C LYS A 91 -15.33 3.71 -18.05
N LEU A 92 -14.30 3.62 -17.22
CA LEU A 92 -13.93 4.73 -16.35
C LEU A 92 -13.44 5.89 -17.22
N THR A 93 -13.87 7.11 -16.90
CA THR A 93 -13.42 8.30 -17.65
C THR A 93 -11.96 8.63 -17.33
N VAL A 94 -11.32 9.42 -18.20
CA VAL A 94 -9.92 9.83 -17.98
C VAL A 94 -9.80 10.62 -16.67
N GLU A 95 -10.79 11.44 -16.35
CA GLU A 95 -10.85 12.21 -15.11
C GLU A 95 -10.99 11.31 -13.88
N GLN A 96 -11.80 10.25 -13.93
CA GLN A 96 -11.94 9.27 -12.85
C GLN A 96 -10.62 8.52 -12.60
N PHE A 97 -9.95 8.08 -13.68
CA PHE A 97 -8.64 7.44 -13.61
C PHE A 97 -7.58 8.35 -13.00
N LEU A 98 -7.42 9.55 -13.56
CA LEU A 98 -6.43 10.53 -13.08
C LEU A 98 -6.70 10.97 -11.65
N TYR A 99 -7.98 11.11 -11.28
CA TYR A 99 -8.34 11.43 -9.91
C TYR A 99 -7.81 10.37 -8.93
N GLN A 100 -8.05 9.09 -9.23
CA GLN A 100 -7.65 8.00 -8.37
C GLN A 100 -6.12 7.86 -8.30
N ASP A 101 -5.44 7.96 -9.44
CA ASP A 101 -3.98 7.85 -9.52
C ASP A 101 -3.27 9.03 -8.83
N LEU A 102 -3.65 10.27 -9.17
CA LEU A 102 -2.93 11.47 -8.73
C LEU A 102 -3.25 11.87 -7.29
N TRP A 103 -4.50 11.72 -6.87
CA TRP A 103 -4.94 12.25 -5.58
C TRP A 103 -5.07 11.20 -4.47
N ILE A 104 -5.20 9.92 -4.83
CA ILE A 104 -5.28 8.83 -3.85
C ILE A 104 -4.01 7.98 -3.89
N LEU A 105 -3.70 7.36 -5.02
CA LEU A 105 -2.59 6.39 -5.14
C LEU A 105 -1.23 7.02 -4.83
N ILE A 106 -0.80 8.00 -5.63
CA ILE A 106 0.56 8.57 -5.55
C ILE A 106 0.86 9.13 -4.15
N PRO A 107 0.01 9.98 -3.55
CA PRO A 107 0.31 10.55 -2.24
C PRO A 107 0.36 9.50 -1.13
N ILE A 108 -0.57 8.52 -1.14
CA ILE A 108 -0.59 7.45 -0.15
C ILE A 108 0.64 6.54 -0.33
N ALA A 109 0.96 6.11 -1.55
CA ALA A 109 2.12 5.27 -1.83
C ALA A 109 3.43 5.94 -1.40
N PHE A 110 3.60 7.22 -1.77
CA PHE A 110 4.78 8.01 -1.40
C PHE A 110 4.89 8.18 0.11
N THR A 111 3.81 8.56 0.79
CA THR A 111 3.88 8.79 2.24
C THR A 111 3.96 7.49 3.04
N MET A 112 3.43 6.39 2.53
CA MET A 112 3.64 5.05 3.10
C MET A 112 5.13 4.67 3.13
N SER A 113 5.90 5.06 2.10
CA SER A 113 7.34 4.79 2.05
C SER A 113 8.18 5.62 3.04
N LEU A 114 7.61 6.68 3.61
CA LEU A 114 8.27 7.55 4.60
C LEU A 114 8.13 7.05 6.05
N THR A 115 7.56 5.85 6.25
CA THR A 115 7.37 5.29 7.59
C THR A 115 8.73 4.93 8.21
N LYS A 116 9.05 5.56 9.35
CA LYS A 116 10.33 5.37 10.05
C LYS A 116 10.51 3.93 10.58
N PRO A 117 11.75 3.42 10.66
CA PRO A 117 12.05 2.13 11.25
C PRO A 117 11.76 2.11 12.77
N SER A 118 11.64 0.91 13.34
CA SER A 118 11.50 0.73 14.80
C SER A 118 12.65 1.40 15.56
N GLU A 119 12.37 1.90 16.77
CA GLU A 119 13.39 2.48 17.66
C GLU A 119 14.29 1.40 18.25
N THR A 120 13.75 0.19 18.43
CA THR A 120 14.44 -0.95 19.04
C THR A 120 14.59 -2.09 18.04
N LEU A 121 15.70 -2.83 18.17
CA LEU A 121 15.96 -4.02 17.37
C LEU A 121 15.23 -5.21 18.01
N THR A 122 14.40 -5.89 17.23
CA THR A 122 13.65 -7.08 17.67
C THR A 122 14.38 -8.36 17.30
N ILE A 123 14.06 -9.47 17.98
CA ILE A 123 14.62 -10.79 17.64
C ILE A 123 13.98 -11.33 16.36
N GLU A 124 12.69 -11.03 16.15
CA GLU A 124 11.94 -11.41 14.95
C GLU A 124 12.66 -10.95 13.66
N MET A 125 12.65 -11.80 12.64
CA MET A 125 13.20 -11.49 11.32
C MET A 125 12.04 -11.21 10.35
N PRO A 126 12.12 -10.14 9.56
CA PRO A 126 11.15 -9.93 8.49
C PRO A 126 11.30 -11.01 7.41
N PHE A 127 10.21 -11.36 6.73
CA PHE A 127 10.31 -12.19 5.53
C PHE A 127 11.15 -11.47 4.48
N VAL A 128 12.11 -12.15 3.86
CA VAL A 128 13.03 -11.51 2.90
C VAL A 128 12.45 -11.47 1.48
N SER A 129 11.63 -12.47 1.11
CA SER A 129 11.06 -12.56 -0.23
C SER A 129 9.73 -11.81 -0.35
N LEU A 130 9.59 -11.02 -1.42
CA LEU A 130 8.34 -10.37 -1.82
C LEU A 130 7.27 -11.38 -2.22
N LEU A 131 7.67 -12.56 -2.71
CA LEU A 131 6.78 -13.66 -3.11
C LEU A 131 6.71 -14.76 -2.05
N SER A 132 6.84 -14.38 -0.78
CA SER A 132 6.62 -15.33 0.32
C SER A 132 5.16 -15.81 0.31
N ARG A 133 4.94 -17.06 0.73
CA ARG A 133 3.61 -17.69 0.79
C ARG A 133 2.60 -16.83 1.54
N SER A 134 3.03 -16.16 2.61
CA SER A 134 2.22 -15.23 3.37
C SER A 134 1.80 -14.00 2.57
N ILE A 135 2.76 -13.32 1.93
CA ILE A 135 2.44 -12.14 1.12
C ILE A 135 1.45 -12.52 0.01
N ILE A 136 1.68 -13.64 -0.67
CA ILE A 136 0.79 -14.13 -1.72
C ILE A 136 -0.61 -14.42 -1.17
N PHE A 137 -0.73 -15.11 -0.05
CA PHE A 137 -2.02 -15.40 0.57
C PHE A 137 -2.78 -14.12 0.96
N SER A 138 -2.09 -13.15 1.54
CA SER A 138 -2.63 -11.84 1.89
C SER A 138 -3.13 -11.08 0.64
N VAL A 139 -2.33 -11.00 -0.42
CA VAL A 139 -2.71 -10.29 -1.65
C VAL A 139 -3.86 -11.00 -2.38
N ILE A 140 -3.80 -12.32 -2.57
CA ILE A 140 -4.86 -13.07 -3.25
C ILE A 140 -6.17 -12.99 -2.47
N GLY A 141 -6.14 -13.17 -1.15
CA GLY A 141 -7.35 -13.11 -0.34
C GLY A 141 -8.01 -11.74 -0.37
N GLN A 142 -7.22 -10.66 -0.27
CA GLN A 142 -7.74 -9.30 -0.42
C GLN A 142 -8.29 -9.02 -1.82
N LEU A 143 -7.63 -9.53 -2.86
CA LEU A 143 -8.09 -9.42 -4.24
C LEU A 143 -9.46 -10.09 -4.41
N LEU A 144 -9.65 -11.29 -3.85
CA LEU A 144 -10.94 -11.99 -3.88
C LEU A 144 -12.02 -11.20 -3.14
N ILE A 145 -11.72 -10.66 -1.96
CA ILE A 145 -12.66 -9.81 -1.21
C ILE A 145 -13.07 -8.60 -2.06
N CYS A 146 -12.10 -7.87 -2.61
CA CYS A 146 -12.38 -6.67 -3.40
C CYS A 146 -13.19 -7.00 -4.67
N CYS A 147 -12.84 -8.09 -5.35
CA CYS A 147 -13.54 -8.58 -6.54
C CYS A 147 -14.99 -8.94 -6.22
N CYS A 148 -15.22 -9.78 -5.20
CA CYS A 148 -16.56 -10.16 -4.77
C CYS A 148 -17.41 -8.94 -4.43
N CYS A 149 -16.85 -7.96 -3.71
CA CYS A 149 -17.58 -6.75 -3.37
C CYS A 149 -17.96 -5.90 -4.60
N GLN A 150 -17.08 -5.76 -5.59
CA GLN A 150 -17.39 -5.04 -6.83
C GLN A 150 -18.43 -5.78 -7.69
N LEU A 151 -18.37 -7.12 -7.75
CA LEU A 151 -19.36 -7.94 -8.44
C LEU A 151 -20.74 -7.88 -7.76
N ILE A 152 -20.79 -7.94 -6.42
CA ILE A 152 -22.04 -7.77 -5.67
C ILE A 152 -22.60 -6.37 -5.95
N SER A 153 -21.76 -5.34 -5.88
CA SER A 153 -22.17 -3.97 -6.20
C SER A 153 -22.75 -3.88 -7.60
N PHE A 154 -22.09 -4.48 -8.60
CA PHE A 154 -22.59 -4.53 -9.97
C PHE A 154 -23.93 -5.27 -10.10
N SER A 155 -24.13 -6.37 -9.37
CA SER A 155 -25.38 -7.14 -9.41
C SER A 155 -26.62 -6.37 -8.92
N THR A 156 -26.42 -5.29 -8.16
CA THR A 156 -27.52 -4.42 -7.71
C THR A 156 -28.01 -3.44 -8.77
N TYR A 157 -27.31 -3.36 -9.90
CA TYR A 157 -27.66 -2.45 -10.98
C TYR A 157 -28.75 -3.06 -11.88
N ASP A 158 -29.82 -2.30 -12.14
CA ASP A 158 -30.86 -2.72 -13.08
C ASP A 158 -30.35 -2.64 -14.52
N GLN A 159 -30.11 -3.82 -15.12
CA GLN A 159 -29.57 -3.94 -16.48
C GLN A 159 -30.51 -3.40 -17.56
N THR A 160 -31.80 -3.19 -17.25
CA THR A 160 -32.79 -2.67 -18.20
C THR A 160 -32.62 -1.17 -18.50
N GLN A 161 -31.87 -0.44 -17.66
CA GLN A 161 -31.55 0.98 -17.85
C GLN A 161 -30.23 1.22 -18.61
N ILE A 162 -29.55 0.15 -19.04
CA ILE A 162 -28.31 0.23 -19.83
C ILE A 162 -28.69 0.54 -21.28
N THR A 163 -29.05 1.79 -21.54
CA THR A 163 -28.94 2.36 -22.90
C THR A 163 -27.48 2.27 -23.35
N PRO A 164 -27.16 2.24 -24.66
CA PRO A 164 -25.76 2.29 -25.10
C PRO A 164 -25.13 3.59 -24.58
N LEU A 165 -24.46 3.47 -23.43
CA LEU A 165 -23.81 4.57 -22.75
C LEU A 165 -22.62 4.95 -23.62
N ASN A 166 -22.50 6.23 -23.96
CA ASN A 166 -21.30 6.72 -24.60
C ASN A 166 -20.12 6.42 -23.67
N MET A 167 -19.15 5.63 -24.16
CA MET A 167 -17.99 5.16 -23.40
C MET A 167 -17.22 6.30 -22.72
N ASP A 168 -17.26 7.51 -23.27
CA ASP A 168 -16.49 8.67 -22.80
C ASP A 168 -17.18 9.49 -21.71
N PHE A 169 -18.43 9.17 -21.35
CA PHE A 169 -19.20 9.97 -20.39
C PHE A 169 -19.33 9.28 -19.03
N VAL A 170 -19.45 10.12 -18.00
CA VAL A 170 -19.76 9.69 -16.65
C VAL A 170 -21.16 9.09 -16.60
N ASN A 171 -21.30 7.96 -15.93
CA ASN A 171 -22.58 7.27 -15.78
C ASN A 171 -22.69 6.56 -14.43
N PRO A 172 -23.89 6.12 -14.03
CA PRO A 172 -24.10 5.54 -12.71
C PRO A 172 -23.21 4.33 -12.42
N ILE A 173 -22.93 3.49 -13.44
CA ILE A 173 -22.08 2.30 -13.29
C ILE A 173 -20.64 2.70 -12.96
N ASN A 174 -20.01 3.54 -13.79
CA ASN A 174 -18.62 3.97 -13.53
C ASN A 174 -18.49 4.80 -12.24
N THR A 175 -19.54 5.55 -11.89
CA THR A 175 -19.66 6.31 -10.63
C THR A 175 -19.69 5.38 -9.42
N GLN A 176 -20.49 4.33 -9.46
CA GLN A 176 -20.58 3.35 -8.37
C GLN A 176 -19.27 2.57 -8.20
N GLN A 177 -18.65 2.15 -9.31
CA GLN A 177 -17.39 1.41 -9.27
C GLN A 177 -16.23 2.27 -8.76
N ILE A 178 -16.14 3.56 -9.13
CA ILE A 178 -15.08 4.44 -8.63
C ILE A 178 -15.27 4.75 -7.14
N ILE A 179 -16.51 4.95 -6.66
CA ILE A 179 -16.77 5.17 -5.23
C ILE A 179 -16.33 3.95 -4.42
N LEU A 180 -16.78 2.75 -4.80
CA LEU A 180 -16.41 1.52 -4.10
C LEU A 180 -14.90 1.23 -4.21
N GLY A 181 -14.31 1.46 -5.38
CA GLY A 181 -12.87 1.34 -5.59
C GLY A 181 -12.07 2.26 -4.67
N ASN A 182 -12.51 3.50 -4.47
CA ASN A 182 -11.87 4.43 -3.53
C ASN A 182 -11.92 3.92 -2.09
N THR A 183 -13.07 3.37 -1.65
CA THR A 183 -13.18 2.75 -0.32
C THR A 183 -12.19 1.61 -0.16
N GLN A 184 -12.11 0.72 -1.16
CA GLN A 184 -11.20 -0.43 -1.14
C GLN A 184 -9.73 0.01 -1.09
N VAL A 185 -9.33 0.98 -1.92
CA VAL A 185 -7.96 1.50 -1.95
C VAL A 185 -7.56 2.13 -0.60
N ILE A 186 -8.44 2.95 -0.01
CA ILE A 186 -8.17 3.57 1.31
C ILE A 186 -8.10 2.49 2.41
N ALA A 187 -9.00 1.51 2.39
CA ALA A 187 -9.01 0.40 3.35
C ALA A 187 -7.72 -0.43 3.26
N VAL A 188 -7.30 -0.77 2.04
CA VAL A 188 -6.06 -1.52 1.77
C VAL A 188 -4.83 -0.74 2.22
N ALA A 189 -4.79 0.58 1.95
CA ALA A 189 -3.71 1.44 2.41
C ALA A 189 -3.53 1.34 3.93
N ILE A 190 -4.63 1.45 4.68
CA ILE A 190 -4.61 1.33 6.15
C ILE A 190 -4.22 -0.08 6.59
N ALA A 191 -4.78 -1.10 5.96
CA ALA A 191 -4.50 -2.50 6.27
C ALA A 191 -3.01 -2.84 6.12
N TYR A 192 -2.32 -2.27 5.13
CA TYR A 192 -0.90 -2.53 4.86
C TYR A 192 0.08 -1.55 5.52
N SER A 193 -0.40 -0.49 6.17
CA SER A 193 0.42 0.48 6.92
C SER A 193 0.75 0.06 8.35
N GLN A 194 0.68 -1.23 8.68
CA GLN A 194 1.01 -1.72 10.02
C GLN A 194 2.49 -1.54 10.35
N GLY A 195 2.77 -1.07 11.56
CA GLY A 195 4.10 -0.64 11.98
C GLY A 195 4.93 -1.71 12.68
N LYS A 196 4.48 -2.12 13.88
CA LYS A 196 5.24 -3.03 14.75
C LYS A 196 5.37 -4.43 14.12
N PRO A 197 6.50 -5.13 14.30
CA PRO A 197 7.64 -4.78 15.16
C PRO A 197 8.76 -3.99 14.47
N PHE A 198 8.77 -3.90 13.13
CA PHE A 198 9.93 -3.41 12.37
C PHE A 198 9.89 -1.91 12.02
N ARG A 199 8.71 -1.28 12.13
CA ARG A 199 8.49 0.12 11.83
C ARG A 199 7.75 0.82 12.95
N GLN A 200 7.80 2.14 12.94
CA GLN A 200 6.96 2.96 13.81
C GLN A 200 5.47 2.75 13.47
N PRO A 201 4.58 2.87 14.46
CA PRO A 201 3.14 2.76 14.21
C PRO A 201 2.64 3.89 13.29
N ILE A 202 1.55 3.62 12.57
CA ILE A 202 0.98 4.52 11.56
C ILE A 202 0.77 5.96 12.07
N TYR A 203 0.39 6.12 13.35
CA TYR A 203 0.10 7.43 13.93
C TYR A 203 1.33 8.35 14.08
N ARG A 204 2.55 7.82 13.94
CA ARG A 204 3.78 8.63 13.92
C ARG A 204 4.14 9.12 12.51
N ASN A 205 3.50 8.60 11.47
CA ASN A 205 3.66 9.08 10.11
C ASN A 205 2.58 10.13 9.81
N TYR A 206 2.84 11.38 10.20
CA TYR A 206 1.88 12.48 10.04
C TYR A 206 1.52 12.77 8.58
N PHE A 207 2.45 12.58 7.63
CA PHE A 207 2.16 12.76 6.21
C PHE A 207 1.15 11.73 5.71
N LEU A 208 1.36 10.45 6.04
CA LEU A 208 0.41 9.40 5.67
C LEU A 208 -0.97 9.63 6.30
N LEU A 209 -1.02 10.00 7.58
CA LEU A 209 -2.28 10.32 8.25
C LEU A 209 -3.00 11.50 7.58
N PHE A 210 -2.26 12.54 7.19
CA PHE A 210 -2.83 13.71 6.52
C PHE A 210 -3.48 13.34 5.19
N PHE A 211 -2.79 12.58 4.33
CA PHE A 211 -3.36 12.16 3.04
C PHE A 211 -4.47 11.11 3.18
N LEU A 212 -4.39 10.20 4.15
CA LEU A 212 -5.50 9.29 4.46
C LEU A 212 -6.73 10.06 4.95
N PHE A 213 -6.55 11.06 5.81
CA PHE A 213 -7.64 11.90 6.30
C PHE A 213 -8.29 12.70 5.18
N ILE A 214 -7.49 13.40 4.36
CA ILE A 214 -8.03 14.12 3.20
C ILE A 214 -8.71 13.17 2.23
N GLY A 215 -8.10 12.03 1.91
CA GLY A 215 -8.69 11.01 1.04
C GLY A 215 -10.04 10.52 1.56
N MET A 216 -10.17 10.27 2.86
CA MET A 216 -11.45 9.92 3.48
C MET A 216 -12.47 11.07 3.41
N VAL A 217 -12.07 12.30 3.72
CA VAL A 217 -12.96 13.47 3.66
C VAL A 217 -13.50 13.68 2.25
N VAL A 218 -12.60 13.64 1.25
CA VAL A 218 -12.98 13.76 -0.17
C VAL A 218 -13.90 12.59 -0.55
N HIS A 219 -13.54 11.36 -0.20
CA HIS A 219 -14.37 10.17 -0.48
C HIS A 219 -15.78 10.27 0.12
N VAL A 220 -15.91 10.67 1.39
CA VAL A 220 -17.21 10.87 2.04
C VAL A 220 -17.98 12.02 1.38
N SER A 221 -17.31 13.10 1.00
CA SER A 221 -17.94 14.23 0.30
C SER A 221 -18.52 13.80 -1.05
N LEU A 222 -17.79 12.96 -1.80
CA LEU A 222 -18.22 12.41 -3.09
C LEU A 222 -19.45 11.50 -2.96
N ILE A 223 -19.60 10.79 -1.83
CA ILE A 223 -20.81 10.02 -1.53
C ILE A 223 -21.99 10.94 -1.25
N ILE A 224 -21.81 11.95 -0.38
CA ILE A 224 -22.91 12.83 0.05
C ILE A 224 -23.42 13.70 -1.09
N LYS A 225 -22.51 14.24 -1.89
CA LYS A 225 -22.86 15.10 -3.02
C LYS A 225 -21.84 14.91 -4.15
N PRO A 226 -22.15 14.10 -5.16
CA PRO A 226 -21.23 13.77 -6.24
C PRO A 226 -20.79 15.00 -7.07
N ASN A 227 -21.56 16.10 -7.03
CA ASN A 227 -21.30 17.36 -7.75
C ASN A 227 -20.70 18.49 -6.87
N ILE A 228 -19.99 18.20 -5.77
CA ILE A 228 -19.39 19.28 -4.93
C ILE A 228 -18.28 20.03 -5.66
N VAL A 229 -17.48 19.31 -6.44
CA VAL A 229 -16.40 19.89 -7.23
C VAL A 229 -16.92 19.89 -8.65
N ASN A 230 -16.91 21.02 -9.36
CA ASN A 230 -17.31 21.13 -10.79
C ASN A 230 -16.47 20.25 -11.75
N ILE A 231 -15.80 19.23 -11.24
CA ILE A 231 -15.17 18.17 -11.98
C ILE A 231 -16.27 17.13 -12.19
N SER A 232 -16.65 16.92 -13.45
CA SER A 232 -17.56 15.85 -13.88
C SER A 232 -16.89 14.48 -13.68
N ILE A 233 -16.64 14.09 -12.43
CA ILE A 233 -16.07 12.78 -12.06
C ILE A 233 -17.21 11.81 -11.81
N LEU A 234 -18.35 12.28 -11.31
CA LEU A 234 -19.46 11.46 -10.86
C LEU A 234 -20.76 11.90 -11.53
N SER A 235 -21.60 10.93 -11.83
CA SER A 235 -22.97 11.16 -12.27
C SER A 235 -23.91 11.08 -11.07
N GLU A 236 -25.11 11.61 -11.21
CA GLU A 236 -26.13 11.47 -10.18
C GLU A 236 -26.57 10.01 -10.08
N LEU A 237 -26.40 9.43 -8.89
CA LEU A 237 -26.94 8.12 -8.55
C LEU A 237 -28.39 8.26 -8.08
N THR A 238 -29.22 7.27 -8.38
CA THR A 238 -30.56 7.21 -7.76
C THR A 238 -30.43 7.05 -6.25
N SER A 239 -31.44 7.48 -5.48
CA SER A 239 -31.42 7.36 -4.02
C SER A 239 -31.19 5.92 -3.54
N GLU A 240 -31.70 4.95 -4.28
CA GLU A 240 -31.50 3.52 -4.02
C GLU A 240 -30.05 3.09 -4.28
N GLN A 241 -29.46 3.46 -5.42
CA GLN A 241 -28.07 3.15 -5.76
C GLN A 241 -27.08 3.81 -4.78
N LEU A 242 -27.37 5.05 -4.38
CA LEU A 242 -26.56 5.76 -3.40
C LEU A 242 -26.63 5.07 -2.02
N MET A 243 -27.84 4.67 -1.59
CA MET A 243 -28.04 3.94 -0.34
C MET A 243 -27.26 2.62 -0.35
N ILE A 244 -27.42 1.81 -1.40
CA ILE A 244 -26.72 0.53 -1.56
C ILE A 244 -25.20 0.73 -1.54
N THR A 245 -24.68 1.67 -2.33
CA THR A 245 -23.25 1.97 -2.41
C THR A 245 -22.70 2.40 -1.05
N SER A 246 -23.40 3.28 -0.35
CA SER A 246 -23.01 3.73 1.00
C SER A 246 -23.01 2.59 2.02
N LEU A 247 -23.99 1.70 1.94
CA LEU A 247 -24.16 0.58 2.85
C LEU A 247 -23.12 -0.52 2.61
N MET A 248 -22.63 -0.69 1.38
CA MET A 248 -21.55 -1.61 1.05
C MET A 248 -20.17 -1.12 1.51
N ASN A 249 -19.94 0.18 1.58
CA ASN A 249 -18.61 0.73 1.91
C ASN A 249 -18.12 0.33 3.31
N VAL A 250 -19.00 0.35 4.32
CA VAL A 250 -18.61 0.03 5.70
C VAL A 250 -18.21 -1.46 5.85
N PRO A 251 -19.02 -2.45 5.42
CA PRO A 251 -18.64 -3.86 5.44
C PRO A 251 -17.36 -4.14 4.66
N VAL A 252 -17.18 -3.54 3.48
CA VAL A 252 -15.97 -3.71 2.66
C VAL A 252 -14.74 -3.23 3.40
N PHE A 253 -14.80 -2.03 3.97
CA PHE A 253 -13.72 -1.43 4.73
C PHE A 253 -13.33 -2.31 5.94
N VAL A 254 -14.34 -2.80 6.67
CA VAL A 254 -14.14 -3.69 7.82
C VAL A 254 -13.56 -5.04 7.37
N ALA A 255 -14.09 -5.64 6.30
CA ALA A 255 -13.64 -6.95 5.79
C ALA A 255 -12.17 -6.91 5.38
N VAL A 256 -11.75 -5.87 4.64
CA VAL A 256 -10.35 -5.67 4.23
C VAL A 256 -9.44 -5.57 5.45
N ILE A 257 -9.80 -4.77 6.45
CA ILE A 257 -8.96 -4.60 7.66
C ILE A 257 -8.90 -5.88 8.49
N LEU A 258 -10.04 -6.54 8.71
CA LEU A 258 -10.10 -7.77 9.50
C LEU A 258 -9.31 -8.89 8.82
N PHE A 259 -9.42 -9.04 7.50
CA PHE A 259 -8.72 -10.08 6.76
C PHE A 259 -7.19 -9.93 6.86
N GLU A 260 -6.66 -8.72 6.72
CA GLU A 260 -5.21 -8.52 6.87
C GLU A 260 -4.75 -8.75 8.32
N ASN A 261 -5.55 -8.34 9.30
CA ASN A 261 -5.25 -8.62 10.70
C ASN A 261 -5.21 -10.13 11.00
N LEU A 262 -6.05 -10.93 10.35
CA LEU A 262 -6.01 -12.40 10.43
C LEU A 262 -4.73 -12.96 9.79
N CYS A 263 -4.37 -12.47 8.60
CA CYS A 263 -3.14 -12.85 7.92
C CYS A 263 -1.91 -12.60 8.83
N ILE A 264 -1.86 -11.46 9.50
CA ILE A 264 -0.74 -11.08 10.37
C ILE A 264 -0.62 -11.95 11.61
N LYS A 265 -1.75 -12.39 12.20
CA LYS A 265 -1.73 -13.32 13.33
C LYS A 265 -1.14 -14.67 12.95
N GLN A 266 -1.46 -15.17 11.75
CA GLN A 266 -0.92 -16.44 11.24
C GLN A 266 0.60 -16.39 10.97
N TYR A 267 1.21 -15.20 10.89
CA TYR A 267 2.66 -15.06 10.71
C TYR A 267 3.46 -15.12 12.02
N LYS A 268 2.78 -15.07 13.17
CA LYS A 268 3.42 -15.07 14.50
C LYS A 268 3.38 -16.44 15.19
N THR A 269 2.73 -17.43 14.58
CA THR A 269 2.62 -18.82 15.03
C THR A 269 3.46 -19.71 14.15
#